data_AF-A0A970AWF8-F1
#
_entry.id   AF-A0A970AWF8-F1
#
_cell.length_a   1.000
_cell.length_b   1.000
_cell.length_c   1.000
_cell.angle_alpha   90.00
_cell.angle_beta   90.00
_cell.angle_gamma   90.00
#
_symmetry.space_group_name_H-M   'P 1'
#
loop_
_entity.id
_entity.type
_entity.pdbx_description
1 polymer ?
#
loop_
_entity_poly.entity_id
_entity_poly.type
_entity_poly.pdbx_seq_one_letter_code
_entity_poly.pdbx_strand_id
1 'polypeptide(L)' 'DSRMKFDVRFYLVSILFIIFDLEVAFLFPWAITLGQIGSLGFWSMMIFLGILTVGFIYEWKKGALDWE' A
#
# COMPACT_ATOMS: atom_id res chain seq x y z
N ASP A 1 -0.26 36.33 11.35
CA ASP A 1 0.33 35.06 11.77
C ASP A 1 -0.27 33.94 10.92
N SER A 2 0.38 33.66 9.78
CA SER A 2 -0.07 32.76 8.72
C SER A 2 0.55 31.37 8.88
N ARG A 3 0.44 30.81 10.09
CA ARG A 3 0.87 29.45 10.38
C ARG A 3 -0.25 28.50 9.96
N MET A 4 -0.28 28.14 8.68
CA MET A 4 -0.97 26.91 8.26
C MET A 4 -0.43 25.79 9.15
N LYS A 5 -1.27 25.22 10.00
CA LYS A 5 -0.98 23.93 10.63
C LYS A 5 -0.97 22.94 9.50
N PHE A 6 0.22 22.66 8.95
CA PHE A 6 0.38 21.60 7.96
C PHE A 6 -0.12 20.32 8.60
N ASP A 7 -1.27 19.89 8.13
CA ASP A 7 -1.95 18.75 8.70
C ASP A 7 -1.15 17.51 8.34
N VAL A 8 -0.63 16.81 9.36
CA VAL A 8 0.18 15.58 9.19
C VAL A 8 -0.56 14.55 8.32
N ARG A 9 -1.89 14.65 8.28
CA ARG A 9 -2.81 13.92 7.41
C ARG A 9 -2.44 13.96 5.93
N PHE A 10 -2.05 15.11 5.37
CA PHE A 10 -1.68 15.21 3.94
C PHE A 10 -0.38 14.46 3.63
N TYR A 11 0.55 14.39 4.59
CA TYR A 11 1.78 13.63 4.45
C TYR A 11 1.51 12.12 4.49
N LEU A 12 0.63 11.66 5.39
CA LEU A 12 0.22 10.26 5.47
C LEU A 12 -0.46 9.77 4.19
N VAL A 13 -1.39 10.56 3.63
CA VAL A 13 -2.03 10.24 2.34
C VAL A 13 -0.99 10.17 1.21
N SER A 14 0.01 11.06 1.23
CA SER A 14 1.08 11.08 0.22
C SER A 14 1.99 9.86 0.31
N ILE A 15 2.39 9.45 1.52
CA ILE A 15 3.17 8.23 1.72
C ILE A 15 2.37 7.00 1.28
N LEU A 16 1.11 6.91 1.69
CA LEU A 16 0.23 5.81 1.31
C LEU A 16 0.09 5.70 -0.21
N PHE A 17 -0.07 6.82 -0.90
CA PHE A 17 -0.11 6.85 -2.36
C PHE A 17 1.19 6.35 -2.99
N ILE A 18 2.36 6.77 -2.48
CA ILE A 18 3.67 6.30 -2.96
C ILE A 18 3.84 4.79 -2.75
N ILE A 19 3.45 4.30 -1.57
CA ILE A 19 3.54 2.88 -1.23
C ILE A 19 2.63 2.06 -2.15
N PHE A 20 1.37 2.48 -2.32
CA PHE A 20 0.42 1.80 -3.20
C PHE A 20 0.88 1.79 -4.67
N ASP A 21 1.42 2.91 -5.18
CA ASP A 21 1.95 2.97 -6.55
C ASP A 21 3.12 2.00 -6.75
N LEU A 22 4.02 1.93 -5.77
CA LEU A 22 5.14 1.00 -5.74
C LEU A 22 4.66 -0.47 -5.70
N GLU A 23 3.61 -0.79 -4.96
CA GLU A 23 2.99 -2.12 -4.94
C GLU A 23 2.46 -2.54 -6.31
N VAL A 24 1.77 -1.64 -7.01
CA VAL A 24 1.26 -1.90 -8.37
C VAL A 24 2.41 -2.11 -9.35
N ALA A 25 3.50 -1.36 -9.20
CA ALA A 25 4.71 -1.56 -10.00
C ALA A 25 5.30 -2.98 -9.81
N PHE A 26 5.21 -3.56 -8.62
CA PHE A 26 5.61 -4.96 -8.36
C PHE A 26 4.58 -5.99 -8.84
N LEU A 27 3.29 -5.65 -8.85
CA LEU A 27 2.22 -6.50 -9.40
C LEU A 27 2.33 -6.71 -10.91
N PHE A 28 2.76 -5.70 -11.65
CA PHE A 28 2.88 -5.76 -13.11
C PHE A 28 3.78 -6.90 -13.64
N PRO A 29 5.07 -6.99 -13.27
CA PRO A 29 5.96 -8.03 -13.76
C PRO A 29 5.49 -9.43 -13.31
N TRP A 30 4.94 -9.55 -12.10
CA TRP A 30 4.36 -10.80 -11.62
C TRP A 30 3.16 -11.23 -12.46
N ALA A 31 2.23 -10.32 -12.78
CA ALA A 31 1.07 -10.60 -13.61
C ALA A 31 1.46 -11.05 -15.02
N ILE A 32 2.51 -10.45 -15.60
CA ILE A 32 3.04 -10.81 -16.91
C ILE A 32 3.71 -12.20 -16.90
N THR A 33 4.38 -12.54 -15.78
CA THR A 33 5.14 -13.80 -15.66
C THR A 33 4.36 -14.93 -14.97
N LEU A 34 3.10 -14.71 -14.59
CA LEU A 34 2.24 -15.68 -13.88
C LEU A 34 2.21 -17.06 -14.56
N GLY A 35 2.25 -17.09 -15.90
CA GLY A 35 2.27 -18.33 -16.67
C GLY A 35 3.59 -19.13 -16.58
N GLN A 36 4.68 -18.54 -16.10
CA GLN A 36 6.01 -19.16 -16.04
C GLN A 36 6.46 -19.54 -14.62
N ILE A 37 6.00 -18.83 -13.59
CA ILE A 37 6.50 -19.00 -12.21
C ILE A 37 5.82 -20.17 -11.47
N GLY A 38 4.80 -20.79 -12.07
CA GLY A 38 4.09 -21.93 -11.49
C GLY A 38 3.37 -21.59 -10.17
N SER A 39 2.99 -22.63 -9.41
CA SER A 39 2.23 -22.48 -8.15
C SER A 39 3.00 -21.76 -7.04
N LEU A 40 4.34 -21.81 -7.05
CA LEU A 40 5.18 -21.11 -6.08
C LEU A 40 5.11 -19.58 -6.24
N GLY A 41 5.15 -19.09 -7.49
CA GLY A 41 5.00 -17.65 -7.77
C GLY A 41 3.62 -17.12 -7.43
N PHE A 42 2.60 -17.96 -7.55
CA PHE A 42 1.24 -17.61 -7.13
C PHE A 42 1.17 -17.41 -5.61
N TRP A 43 1.69 -18.36 -4.83
CA TRP A 43 1.69 -18.27 -3.37
C TRP A 43 2.56 -17.14 -2.83
N SER A 44 3.72 -16.86 -3.45
CA SER A 44 4.56 -15.74 -3.03
C SER A 44 3.83 -14.40 -3.16
N MET A 45 3.04 -14.23 -4.22
CA MET A 45 2.28 -13.00 -4.42
C MET A 45 1.04 -12.90 -3.54
N MET A 46 0.37 -14.02 -3.27
CA MET A 46 -0.73 -14.06 -2.30
C MET A 46 -0.26 -13.63 -0.90
N ILE A 47 0.94 -14.05 -0.49
CA ILE A 47 1.54 -13.62 0.77
C ILE A 47 1.88 -12.12 0.73
N PHE A 48 2.47 -11.65 -0.38
CA PHE A 48 2.78 -10.23 -0.57
C PHE A 48 1.53 -9.35 -0.44
N LEU A 49 0.47 -9.66 -1.19
CA LEU A 49 -0.83 -8.98 -1.09
C LEU A 49 -1.44 -9.06 0.31
N GLY A 50 -1.28 -10.20 1.00
CA GLY A 50 -1.74 -10.36 2.38
C GLY A 50 -1.05 -9.40 3.35
N ILE A 51 0.28 -9.29 3.26
CA ILE A 51 1.07 -8.36 4.09
C ILE A 51 0.65 -6.91 3.81
N LEU A 52 0.44 -6.56 2.54
CA LEU A 52 0.00 -5.22 2.13
C LEU A 52 -1.37 -4.87 2.67
N THR A 53 -2.33 -5.80 2.54
CA THR A 53 -3.68 -5.62 3.08
C THR A 53 -3.65 -5.41 4.59
N VAL A 54 -2.79 -6.14 5.30
CA VAL A 54 -2.61 -5.96 6.76
C VAL A 54 -1.98 -4.60 7.08
N GLY A 55 -0.98 -4.16 6.32
CA GLY A 55 -0.38 -2.82 6.46
C GLY A 55 -1.42 -1.71 6.26
N PHE A 56 -2.22 -1.82 5.19
CA PHE A 56 -3.30 -0.88 4.88
C PHE A 56 -4.37 -0.84 5.97
N ILE A 57 -4.83 -2.01 6.44
CA ILE A 57 -5.80 -2.10 7.55
C ILE A 57 -5.23 -1.49 8.83
N TYR A 58 -3.94 -1.68 9.11
CA TYR A 58 -3.29 -1.10 10.28
C TYR A 58 -3.26 0.44 10.21
N GLU A 59 -2.89 1.01 9.06
CA GLU A 59 -2.90 2.47 8.88
C GLU A 59 -4.31 3.04 8.95
N TRP A 60 -5.29 2.34 8.39
CA TRP A 60 -6.70 2.72 8.49
C TRP A 60 -7.17 2.71 9.95
N LYS A 61 -6.87 1.64 10.72
CA LYS A 61 -7.23 1.55 12.14
C LYS A 61 -6.48 2.53 13.05
N LYS A 62 -5.30 2.99 12.65
CA LYS A 62 -4.52 3.96 13.43
C LYS A 62 -5.07 5.39 13.35
N GLY A 63 -6.19 5.59 12.65
CA GLY A 63 -6.90 6.86 12.68
C GLY A 63 -6.22 7.95 11.85
N ALA A 64 -5.40 7.59 10.86
CA ALA A 64 -4.90 8.56 9.86
C ALA A 64 -6.05 9.22 9.06
N LEU A 65 -7.25 8.63 9.13
CA LEU A 65 -8.46 9.04 8.42
C LEU A 65 -9.66 9.27 9.35
N ASP A 66 -9.49 9.29 10.68
CA ASP A 66 -10.63 9.56 11.58
C ASP A 66 -10.89 11.07 11.60
N TRP A 67 -12.08 11.42 11.12
CA TRP A 67 -12.64 12.76 11.15
C TRP A 67 -13.33 12.98 12.50
N GLU A 68 -12.58 13.50 13.48
CA GLU A 68 -13.07 14.43 14.49
C GLU A 68 -12.13 15.63 14.62
#